data_AF-A0A2X4Y888-F1
#
_entry.id   AF-A0A2X4Y888-F1
#
_cell.length_a   1.000
_cell.length_b   1.000
_cell.length_c   1.000
_cell.angle_alpha   90.00
_cell.angle_beta   90.00
_cell.angle_gamma   90.00
#
_symmetry.space_group_name_H-M   'P 1'
#
loop_
_entity.id
_entity.type
_entity.pdbx_description
1 polymer ?
#
loop_
_entity_poly.entity_id
_entity_poly.type
_entity_poly.pdbx_seq_one_letter_code
_entity_poly.pdbx_strand_id
1 'polypeptide(L)'
;MTKKKAHKPGSATIAQNKRARFEYFIEEEFEAGLSLQGWEVKSLRAGKANISDSYVTFRDGEAYLFGATVSPLNVASSHVVCDPTRTRKLLLKKT
;
A
#
# COMPACT_ATOMS: atom_id res chain seq x y z
N MET A 1 1.97 21.05 21.49
CA MET A 1 1.50 19.72 21.93
C MET A 1 0.50 19.18 20.91
N THR A 2 1.00 18.50 19.86
CA THR A 2 0.17 18.02 18.75
C THR A 2 -0.74 16.88 19.24
N LYS A 3 -2.06 17.12 19.28
CA LYS A 3 -3.06 16.11 19.64
C LYS A 3 -2.95 14.91 18.70
N LYS A 4 -2.47 13.76 19.20
CA LYS A 4 -2.64 12.47 18.52
C LYS A 4 -4.14 12.19 18.43
N LYS A 5 -4.70 12.22 17.22
CA LYS A 5 -6.08 11.82 16.98
C LYS A 5 -6.25 10.35 17.39
N ALA A 6 -7.20 10.09 18.28
CA ALA A 6 -7.60 8.74 18.66
C ALA A 6 -8.14 7.99 17.43
N HIS A 7 -7.64 6.78 17.20
CA HIS A 7 -8.06 5.90 16.12
C HIS A 7 -9.48 5.38 16.42
N LYS A 8 -10.50 5.97 15.78
CA LYS A 8 -11.85 5.36 15.75
C LYS A 8 -11.76 4.04 14.98
N PRO A 9 -12.39 2.94 15.44
CA PRO A 9 -12.58 1.75 14.62
C PRO A 9 -13.63 2.09 13.57
N GLY A 10 -13.21 2.73 12.48
CA GLY A 10 -14.10 3.30 11.49
C GLY A 10 -13.40 3.33 10.14
N SER A 11 -13.85 2.44 9.26
CA SER A 11 -13.31 2.08 7.95
C SER A 11 -12.09 1.15 7.98
N ALA A 12 -12.23 -0.03 7.36
CA ALA A 12 -11.14 -0.95 7.07
C ALA A 12 -10.14 -0.41 6.02
N THR A 13 -10.39 0.78 5.48
CA THR A 13 -9.52 1.44 4.50
C THR A 13 -8.21 1.89 5.14
N ILE A 14 -7.11 1.30 4.69
CA ILE A 14 -5.75 1.65 5.15
C ILE A 14 -5.22 2.88 4.42
N ALA A 15 -5.34 2.91 3.10
CA ALA A 15 -4.86 3.99 2.25
C ALA A 15 -5.77 4.13 1.04
N GLN A 16 -5.91 5.36 0.53
CA GLN A 16 -6.69 5.66 -0.66
C GLN A 16 -5.95 6.73 -1.48
N ASN A 17 -5.72 6.46 -2.77
CA ASN A 17 -5.20 7.46 -3.68
C ASN A 17 -6.35 8.38 -4.12
N LYS A 18 -6.50 9.52 -3.44
CA LYS A 18 -7.52 10.54 -3.80
C LYS A 18 -7.16 11.28 -5.09
N ARG A 19 -5.86 11.39 -5.40
CA ARG A 19 -5.37 12.06 -6.60
C ARG A 19 -5.80 11.31 -7.86
N ALA A 20 -5.76 9.97 -7.83
CA ALA A 20 -6.25 9.13 -8.94
C ALA A 20 -7.70 9.44 -9.32
N ARG A 21 -8.60 9.63 -8.34
CA ARG A 21 -10.02 9.98 -8.59
C ARG A 21 -10.25 11.42 -9.02
N PHE A 22 -9.26 12.29 -8.85
CA PHE A 22 -9.34 13.70 -9.25
C PHE A 22 -8.73 13.93 -10.64
N GLU A 23 -7.61 13.26 -10.94
CA GLU A 23 -6.87 13.43 -12.19
C GLU A 23 -7.39 12.53 -13.33
N TYR A 24 -8.02 11.40 -13.00
CA TYR A 24 -8.45 10.41 -13.98
C TYR A 24 -9.92 10.08 -13.83
N PHE A 25 -10.54 9.71 -14.95
CA PHE A 25 -11.83 9.04 -14.97
C PHE A 25 -11.61 7.53 -14.84
N ILE A 26 -12.27 6.89 -13.88
CA ILE A 26 -12.15 5.45 -13.63
C ILE A 26 -13.25 4.74 -14.43
N GLU A 27 -12.85 3.95 -15.42
CA GLU A 27 -13.78 3.16 -16.23
C GLU A 27 -14.14 1.83 -15.56
N GLU A 28 -13.13 1.11 -15.04
CA GLU A 28 -13.30 -0.19 -14.40
C GLU A 28 -12.48 -0.29 -13.11
N GLU A 29 -13.00 -1.03 -12.12
CA GLU A 29 -12.32 -1.33 -10.87
C GLU A 29 -12.07 -2.84 -10.74
N PHE A 30 -10.85 -3.22 -10.36
CA PHE A 30 -10.45 -4.60 -10.15
C PHE A 30 -10.04 -4.84 -8.69
N GLU A 31 -10.37 -6.01 -8.15
CA GLU A 31 -9.91 -6.44 -6.84
C GLU A 31 -8.66 -7.33 -6.95
N ALA A 32 -7.65 -7.06 -6.12
CA ALA A 32 -6.41 -7.80 -6.06
C ALA A 32 -5.94 -7.98 -4.62
N GLY A 33 -5.32 -9.13 -4.34
CA GLY A 33 -4.53 -9.31 -3.12
C GLY A 33 -3.14 -8.67 -3.25
N LEU A 34 -2.58 -8.16 -2.16
CA LEU A 34 -1.22 -7.58 -2.15
C LEU A 34 -0.27 -8.49 -1.37
N SER A 35 0.86 -8.87 -1.99
CA SER A 35 1.88 -9.67 -1.32
C SER A 35 2.75 -8.79 -0.40
N LEU A 36 2.58 -8.94 0.91
CA LEU A 36 3.21 -8.12 1.94
C LEU A 36 4.17 -8.92 2.83
N GLN A 37 5.21 -8.23 3.31
CA GLN A 37 6.08 -8.70 4.38
C GLN A 37 5.49 -8.33 5.75
N GLY A 38 5.86 -9.06 6.80
CA GLY A 38 5.30 -8.87 8.14
C GLY A 38 5.47 -7.46 8.72
N TRP A 39 6.58 -6.77 8.41
CA TRP A 39 6.80 -5.38 8.85
C TRP A 39 5.92 -4.38 8.08
N GLU A 40 5.60 -4.66 6.82
CA GLU A 40 4.71 -3.84 6.01
C GLU A 40 3.29 -3.88 6.59
N VAL A 41 2.82 -5.07 6.99
CA VAL A 41 1.51 -5.21 7.65
C VAL A 41 1.42 -4.32 8.89
N LYS A 42 2.45 -4.31 9.75
CA LYS A 42 2.49 -3.44 10.94
C LYS A 42 2.47 -1.96 10.56
N SER A 43 3.24 -1.57 9.55
CA SER A 43 3.35 -0.18 9.09
C SER A 43 2.05 0.32 8.46
N LEU A 44 1.39 -0.52 7.65
CA LEU A 44 0.07 -0.26 7.07
C LEU A 44 -1.00 -0.07 8.16
N ARG A 45 -1.04 -0.96 9.16
CA ARG A 45 -1.96 -0.81 10.30
C ARG A 45 -1.70 0.46 11.13
N ALA A 46 -0.46 0.95 11.13
CA ALA A 46 -0.09 2.24 11.73
C ALA A 46 -0.36 3.46 10.82
N GLY A 47 -0.92 3.26 9.62
CA GLY A 47 -1.22 4.33 8.66
C GLY A 47 0.02 4.92 7.98
N LYS A 48 1.14 4.21 7.96
CA LYS A 48 2.42 4.64 7.37
C LYS A 48 2.56 4.18 5.92
N ALA A 49 1.60 4.55 5.08
CA ALA A 49 1.55 4.17 3.67
C ALA A 49 1.25 5.38 2.79
N ASN A 50 1.92 5.48 1.65
CA ASN A 50 1.62 6.44 0.60
C ASN A 50 1.58 5.73 -0.77
N ILE A 51 0.46 5.89 -1.47
CA ILE A 51 0.19 5.30 -2.79
C ILE A 51 -0.16 6.37 -3.83
N SER A 52 0.17 7.63 -3.57
CA SER A 52 -0.17 8.76 -4.45
C SER A 52 0.54 8.67 -5.80
N ASP A 53 1.81 8.25 -5.78
CA ASP A 53 2.69 8.14 -6.95
C ASP A 53 2.89 6.68 -7.40
N SER A 54 2.04 5.78 -6.92
CA SER A 54 2.14 4.36 -7.27
C SER A 54 1.40 4.03 -8.56
N TYR A 55 1.93 3.10 -9.33
CA TYR A 55 1.33 2.59 -10.56
C TYR A 55 1.46 1.06 -10.64
N VAL A 56 0.63 0.45 -11.47
CA VAL A 56 0.66 -1.00 -11.71
C VAL A 56 1.23 -1.26 -13.11
N THR A 57 2.11 -2.25 -13.24
CA THR A 57 2.54 -2.75 -14.54
C THR A 57 2.36 -4.25 -14.62
N PHE A 58 2.17 -4.75 -15.84
CA PHE A 58 2.06 -6.17 -16.12
C PHE A 58 3.35 -6.65 -16.76
N ARG A 59 3.94 -7.70 -16.20
CA ARG A 59 5.17 -8.30 -16.69
C ARG A 59 5.06 -9.81 -16.59
N ASP A 60 5.34 -10.50 -17.68
CA ASP A 60 5.39 -11.96 -17.75
C ASP A 60 4.08 -12.64 -17.26
N GLY A 61 2.93 -12.00 -17.51
CA GLY A 61 1.61 -12.50 -17.09
C GLY A 61 1.26 -12.23 -15.63
N GLU A 62 2.06 -11.44 -14.93
CA GLU A 62 1.85 -11.07 -13.53
C GLU A 62 1.73 -9.55 -13.36
N ALA A 63 1.00 -9.12 -12.34
CA ALA A 63 0.80 -7.72 -12.03
C ALA A 63 1.64 -7.28 -10.83
N TYR A 64 2.21 -6.10 -10.92
CA TYR A 64 3.12 -5.56 -9.92
C TYR A 64 2.82 -4.10 -9.63
N LEU A 65 2.78 -3.75 -8.34
CA LEU A 65 2.65 -2.40 -7.83
C LEU A 65 4.03 -1.79 -7.60
N PHE A 66 4.29 -0.66 -8.26
CA PHE A 66 5.50 0.15 -8.14
C PHE A 66 5.18 1.50 -7.51
N GLY A 67 6.19 2.16 -6.93
CA GLY A 67 6.08 3.53 -6.40
C GLY A 67 5.28 3.66 -5.09
N ALA A 68 4.63 2.59 -4.62
CA ALA A 68 4.00 2.59 -3.30
C ALA A 68 5.07 2.61 -2.21
N THR A 69 4.97 3.59 -1.30
CA THR A 69 5.91 3.77 -0.20
C THR A 69 5.26 3.33 1.11
N VAL A 70 5.85 2.35 1.79
CA VAL A 70 5.45 1.91 3.14
C VAL A 70 6.59 2.23 4.10
N SER A 71 6.40 3.24 4.96
CA SER A 71 7.48 3.67 5.85
C SER A 71 7.64 2.68 7.01
N PRO A 72 8.84 2.11 7.22
CA PRO A 72 9.07 1.19 8.33
C PRO A 72 8.85 1.89 9.67
N LEU A 73 8.38 1.13 10.64
CA LEU A 73 8.27 1.60 12.01
C LEU A 73 9.63 1.47 12.71
N ASN A 74 9.91 2.35 13.67
CA ASN A 74 11.11 2.29 14.51
C ASN A 74 11.21 0.99 15.34
N VAL A 75 10.11 0.24 15.46
CA VAL A 75 10.02 -1.08 16.10
C VAL A 75 10.20 -2.25 15.13
N ALA A 76 10.52 -1.98 13.86
CA ALA A 76 10.85 -3.02 12.91
C ALA A 76 12.14 -3.74 13.35
N SER A 77 12.20 -5.05 13.12
CA SER A 77 13.34 -5.87 13.52
C SER A 77 14.63 -5.37 12.87
N SER A 78 15.69 -5.23 13.65
CA SER A 78 17.03 -4.86 13.17
C SER A 78 17.60 -5.84 12.15
N HIS A 79 17.07 -7.06 12.09
CA HIS A 79 17.52 -8.12 11.18
C HIS A 79 16.80 -8.10 9.82
N VAL A 80 15.84 -7.20 9.60
CA VAL A 80 15.08 -7.11 8.35
C VAL A 80 15.42 -5.80 7.65
N VAL A 81 15.98 -5.91 6.45
CA VAL A 81 16.17 -4.74 5.56
C VAL A 81 14.79 -4.32 5.05
N CYS A 82 14.26 -3.24 5.63
CA CYS A 82 12.95 -2.71 5.28
C CYS A 82 13.10 -1.70 4.14
N ASP A 83 12.98 -2.17 2.89
CA ASP A 83 12.88 -1.28 1.72
C ASP A 83 11.46 -0.68 1.63
N PRO A 84 11.28 0.65 1.84
CA PRO A 84 9.98 1.30 1.79
C PRO A 84 9.31 1.23 0.41
N THR A 85 10.12 1.21 -0.65
CA THR A 85 9.70 1.34 -2.05
C THR A 85 9.66 0.01 -2.80
N ARG A 86 9.84 -1.10 -2.09
CA ARG A 86 9.83 -2.46 -2.63
C ARG A 86 8.66 -2.66 -3.60
N THR A 87 8.94 -3.22 -4.77
CA THR A 87 7.91 -3.68 -5.70
C THR A 87 7.07 -4.78 -5.07
N ARG A 88 5.74 -4.65 -5.14
CA ARG A 88 4.80 -5.60 -4.52
C ARG A 88 4.01 -6.32 -5.60
N LYS A 89 4.05 -7.64 -5.57
CA LYS A 89 3.24 -8.48 -6.47
C LYS A 89 1.76 -8.39 -6.10
N LEU A 90 0.92 -8.25 -7.12
CA LEU A 90 -0.53 -8.31 -7.01
C LEU A 90 -1.00 -9.73 -7.34
N LEU A 91 -1.90 -10.24 -6.51
CA LEU A 91 -2.53 -11.54 -6.63
C LEU A 91 -3.91 -11.32 -7.28
N LEU A 92 -3.96 -11.55 -8.58
CA LEU A 92 -5.18 -11.42 -9.38
C LEU A 92 -5.68 -12.81 -9.76
N LYS A 93 -6.99 -12.96 -9.89
CA LYS A 93 -7.59 -14.15 -10.49
C LYS A 93 -7.45 -14.04 -12.01
N LYS A 94 -6.96 -15.10 -12.66
CA LYS A 94 -7.02 -15.23 -14.11
C LYS A 94 -8.47 -15.61 -14.46
N THR A 95 -9.21 -14.67 -15.02
CA THR A 95 -10.58 -14.88 -15.51
C THR A 95 -10.55 -15.35 -16.94
#